data_AF-A0AAQ3PJ56-F1
#
_entry.id   AF-A0AAQ3PJ56-F1
#
_cell.length_a   1.000
_cell.length_b   1.000
_cell.length_c   1.000
_cell.angle_alpha   90.00
_cell.angle_beta   90.00
_cell.angle_gamma   90.00
#
_symmetry.space_group_name_H-M   'P 1'
#
loop_
_entity.id
_entity.type
_entity.pdbx_description
1 polymer ?
#
loop_
_entity_poly.entity_id
_entity_poly.type
_entity_poly.pdbx_seq_one_letter_code
_entity_poly.pdbx_strand_id
1 'polypeptide(L)'
;MGFLKQGDSYVHPEGVAGVQVDEEEDADVHMPEPTNVAGPSRVNEDYSLESLSRQEMARLQHEMMAIQNTLHEEICTHLKSLDERISGLERHFDSNKSGEF
;
A
#
# COMPACT_ATOMS: atom_id res chain seq x y z
N MET A 1 7.45 -24.97 -1.20
CA MET A 1 7.36 -23.97 -2.27
C MET A 1 8.41 -22.90 -1.98
N GLY A 2 9.63 -23.03 -2.50
CA GLY A 2 10.75 -22.16 -2.15
C GLY A 2 11.54 -21.75 -3.39
N PHE A 3 12.08 -20.53 -3.39
CA PHE A 3 12.89 -19.97 -4.47
C PHE A 3 14.34 -20.44 -4.37
N LEU A 4 15.00 -20.63 -5.52
CA LEU A 4 16.44 -20.94 -5.60
C LEU A 4 17.24 -19.65 -5.74
N LYS A 5 18.37 -19.53 -5.04
CA LYS A 5 19.29 -18.40 -5.17
C LYS A 5 20.23 -18.62 -6.36
N GLN A 6 20.21 -17.71 -7.34
CA GLN A 6 21.11 -17.68 -8.48
C GLN A 6 21.86 -16.34 -8.50
N GLY A 7 23.13 -16.35 -8.08
CA GLY A 7 23.87 -15.11 -7.83
C GLY A 7 23.22 -14.29 -6.72
N ASP A 8 22.85 -13.05 -7.02
CA ASP A 8 22.17 -12.13 -6.08
C ASP A 8 20.63 -12.12 -6.21
N SER A 9 20.07 -12.96 -7.10
CA SER A 9 18.63 -13.02 -7.36
C SER A 9 18.02 -14.36 -6.92
N TYR A 10 16.72 -14.35 -6.60
CA TYR A 10 15.94 -15.55 -6.26
C TYR A 10 14.99 -15.90 -7.40
N VAL A 11 15.07 -17.12 -7.91
CA VAL A 11 14.33 -17.63 -9.07
C VAL A 11 13.41 -18.78 -8.65
N HIS A 12 12.20 -18.84 -9.22
CA HIS A 12 11.28 -19.94 -8.94
C HIS A 12 11.78 -21.23 -9.64
N PRO A 13 11.75 -22.40 -8.98
CA PRO A 13 12.22 -23.67 -9.54
C PRO A 13 11.69 -24.00 -10.95
N GLU A 14 10.47 -23.59 -11.26
CA GLU A 14 9.82 -23.88 -12.54
C GLU A 14 10.37 -23.03 -13.70
N GLY A 15 11.14 -21.97 -13.41
CA GLY A 15 11.72 -21.07 -14.41
C GLY A 15 13.09 -21.51 -14.93
N VAL A 16 13.63 -22.64 -14.45
CA VAL A 16 14.99 -23.10 -14.79
C VAL A 16 14.98 -24.25 -15.81
N ALA A 17 13.81 -24.65 -16.32
CA ALA A 17 13.68 -25.73 -17.28
C ALA A 17 13.00 -25.28 -18.58
N GLY A 18 13.83 -25.05 -19.60
CA GLY A 18 13.51 -25.40 -20.99
C GLY A 18 12.80 -24.36 -21.82
N VAL A 19 13.56 -23.67 -22.69
CA VAL A 19 13.32 -23.67 -24.14
C VAL A 19 14.69 -23.53 -24.83
N GLN A 20 15.34 -24.67 -25.08
CA GLN A 20 15.97 -24.87 -26.39
C GLN A 20 14.89 -25.48 -27.30
N VAL A 21 15.09 -25.46 -28.62
CA VAL A 21 14.14 -25.78 -29.73
C VAL A 21 13.47 -24.49 -30.24
N ASP A 22 13.54 -24.08 -31.50
CA ASP A 22 14.08 -24.68 -32.71
C ASP A 22 14.31 -23.61 -33.77
N GLU A 23 15.01 -24.07 -34.79
CA GLU A 23 15.33 -23.54 -36.10
C GLU A 23 14.24 -22.74 -36.83
N GLU A 24 14.70 -21.65 -37.45
CA GLU A 24 14.47 -21.30 -38.86
C GLU A 24 13.08 -21.61 -39.46
N GLU A 25 12.21 -20.61 -39.54
CA GLU A 25 11.26 -20.54 -40.66
C GLU A 25 11.09 -19.08 -41.09
N ASP A 26 11.81 -18.73 -42.16
CA ASP A 26 11.69 -17.49 -42.93
C ASP A 26 10.31 -17.46 -43.60
N ALA A 27 9.28 -17.16 -42.81
CA ALA A 27 7.97 -16.84 -43.34
C ALA A 27 8.07 -15.46 -43.99
N ASP A 28 8.11 -15.43 -45.33
CA ASP A 28 8.00 -14.23 -46.16
C ASP A 28 6.63 -13.57 -45.91
N VAL A 29 6.55 -12.79 -44.82
CA VAL A 29 5.37 -12.00 -44.47
C VAL A 29 5.39 -10.78 -45.37
N HIS A 30 4.62 -10.83 -46.45
CA HIS A 30 4.34 -9.68 -47.29
C HIS A 30 3.74 -8.56 -46.41
N MET A 31 4.52 -7.53 -46.06
CA MET A 31 4.00 -6.38 -45.33
C MET A 31 2.91 -5.71 -46.19
N PRO A 32 1.67 -5.54 -45.69
CA PRO A 32 0.70 -4.69 -46.37
C PRO A 32 1.17 -3.24 -46.32
N GLU A 33 1.08 -2.53 -47.46
CA GLU A 33 1.45 -1.12 -47.51
C GLU A 33 0.64 -0.30 -46.47
N PRO A 34 1.28 0.64 -45.75
CA PRO A 34 0.62 1.43 -44.74
C PRO A 34 -0.37 2.37 -45.43
N THR A 35 -1.63 1.93 -45.49
CA THR A 35 -2.74 2.81 -45.88
C THR A 35 -2.91 3.81 -44.74
N ASN A 36 -2.39 5.02 -44.94
CA ASN A 36 -2.54 6.13 -44.01
C ASN A 36 -4.02 6.58 -44.01
N VAL A 37 -4.85 5.86 -43.26
CA VAL A 37 -6.16 6.35 -42.88
C VAL A 37 -5.95 7.25 -41.68
N ALA A 38 -5.86 8.56 -41.94
CA ALA A 38 -5.95 9.58 -40.90
C ALA A 38 -7.37 9.56 -40.31
N GLY A 39 -7.64 8.60 -39.42
CA GLY A 39 -8.80 8.60 -38.57
C GLY A 39 -8.78 9.81 -37.63
N PRO A 40 -9.92 10.23 -37.07
CA PRO A 40 -9.96 11.32 -36.10
C PRO A 40 -8.98 10.99 -34.97
N SER A 41 -7.97 11.85 -34.81
CA SER A 41 -6.99 11.79 -33.74
C SER A 41 -7.76 11.68 -32.43
N ARG A 42 -7.73 10.49 -31.83
CA ARG A 42 -8.29 10.28 -30.49
C ARG A 42 -7.62 11.31 -29.61
N VAL A 43 -8.44 12.12 -28.94
CA VAL A 43 -8.01 13.08 -27.93
C VAL A 43 -7.00 12.35 -27.05
N ASN A 44 -5.76 12.84 -27.06
CA ASN A 44 -4.70 12.30 -26.26
C ASN A 44 -5.15 12.52 -24.80
N GLU A 45 -5.66 11.49 -24.14
CA GLU A 45 -5.80 11.51 -22.69
C GLU A 45 -4.37 11.63 -22.17
N ASP A 46 -3.97 12.83 -21.78
CA ASP A 46 -2.63 13.08 -21.27
C ASP A 46 -2.50 12.37 -19.91
N TYR A 47 -2.10 11.09 -19.94
CA TYR A 47 -1.69 10.32 -18.77
C TYR A 47 -0.42 10.96 -18.20
N SER A 48 -0.59 12.03 -17.43
CA SER A 48 0.51 12.73 -16.78
C SER A 48 0.93 12.00 -15.50
N LEU A 49 2.20 11.61 -15.44
CA LEU A 49 2.79 11.03 -14.23
C LEU A 49 2.68 11.97 -13.02
N GLU A 50 2.63 13.28 -13.25
CA GLU A 50 2.47 14.27 -12.19
C GLU A 50 1.06 14.28 -11.61
N SER A 51 0.01 14.05 -12.42
CA SER A 51 -1.35 13.91 -11.88
C SER A 51 -1.49 12.63 -11.05
N LEU A 52 -0.88 11.53 -11.50
CA LEU A 52 -0.86 10.28 -10.74
C LEU A 52 -0.10 10.47 -9.41
N SER A 53 1.07 11.12 -9.46
CA SER A 53 1.86 11.43 -8.26
C SER A 53 1.11 12.30 -7.26
N ARG A 54 0.42 13.36 -7.74
CA ARG A 54 -0.41 14.21 -6.88
C ARG A 54 -1.57 13.43 -6.25
N GLN A 55 -2.21 12.55 -7.01
CA GLN A 55 -3.30 11.71 -6.52
C GLN A 55 -2.82 10.74 -5.44
N GLU A 56 -1.70 10.05 -5.67
CA GLU A 56 -1.15 9.10 -4.68
C GLU A 56 -0.66 9.82 -3.42
N MET A 57 -0.07 11.00 -3.53
CA MET A 57 0.27 11.82 -2.36
C MET A 57 -0.98 12.24 -1.57
N ALA A 58 -2.06 12.64 -2.24
CA ALA A 58 -3.31 12.99 -1.57
C ALA A 58 -3.93 11.77 -0.85
N ARG A 59 -3.85 10.58 -1.48
CA ARG A 59 -4.33 9.34 -0.87
C ARG A 59 -3.52 8.96 0.36
N LEU A 60 -2.19 9.00 0.27
CA LEU A 60 -1.30 8.74 1.39
C LEU A 60 -1.54 9.71 2.55
N GLN A 61 -1.70 11.01 2.26
CA GLN A 61 -2.02 12.01 3.28
C GLN A 61 -3.33 11.69 4.01
N HIS A 62 -4.36 11.28 3.26
CA HIS A 62 -5.64 10.89 3.84
C HIS A 62 -5.50 9.65 4.73
N GLU A 63 -4.79 8.61 4.27
CA GLU A 63 -4.52 7.40 5.06
C GLU A 63 -3.74 7.72 6.34
N MET A 64 -2.70 8.55 6.26
CA MET A 64 -1.92 8.97 7.42
C MET A 64 -2.76 9.76 8.42
N MET A 65 -3.61 10.67 7.95
CA MET A 65 -4.49 11.46 8.82
C MET A 65 -5.53 10.57 9.52
N ALA A 66 -6.10 9.59 8.81
CA ALA A 66 -7.04 8.63 9.41
C ALA A 66 -6.38 7.80 10.52
N ILE A 67 -5.16 7.31 10.29
CA ILE A 67 -4.39 6.57 11.30
C ILE A 67 -4.10 7.46 12.51
N GLN A 68 -3.64 8.69 12.28
CA GLN A 68 -3.33 9.63 13.35
C GLN A 68 -4.56 9.95 14.20
N ASN A 69 -5.72 10.18 13.58
CA ASN A 69 -6.97 10.45 14.30
C ASN A 69 -7.40 9.26 15.15
N THR A 70 -7.35 8.05 14.59
CA THR A 70 -7.70 6.81 15.31
C THR A 70 -6.82 6.62 16.54
N LEU A 71 -5.50 6.76 16.38
CA LEU A 71 -4.54 6.65 17.49
C LEU A 71 -4.76 7.75 18.54
N HIS A 72 -5.06 8.97 18.11
CA HIS A 72 -5.32 10.08 19.02
C HIS A 72 -6.55 9.81 19.90
N GLU A 73 -7.65 9.34 19.31
CA GLU A 73 -8.87 8.98 20.02
C GLU A 73 -8.65 7.85 21.04
N GLU A 74 -7.89 6.82 20.65
CA GLU A 74 -7.55 5.69 21.53
C GLU A 74 -6.71 6.16 22.74
N ILE A 75 -5.67 6.96 22.49
CA ILE A 75 -4.84 7.55 23.55
C ILE A 75 -5.68 8.41 24.48
N CYS A 76 -6.52 9.29 23.95
CA CYS A 76 -7.40 10.13 24.77
C CYS A 76 -8.35 9.29 25.63
N THR A 77 -8.87 8.19 25.11
CA THR A 77 -9.73 7.26 25.84
C THR A 77 -8.97 6.58 26.98
N HIS A 78 -7.75 6.12 26.71
CA HIS A 78 -6.91 5.49 27.74
C HIS A 78 -6.53 6.48 28.84
N LEU A 79 -6.18 7.73 28.50
CA LEU A 79 -5.85 8.75 29.48
C LEU A 79 -7.04 9.06 30.40
N LYS A 80 -8.25 9.19 29.84
CA LYS A 80 -9.48 9.38 30.65
C LYS A 80 -9.73 8.20 31.59
N SER A 81 -9.58 6.98 31.11
CA SER A 81 -9.75 5.78 31.95
C SER A 81 -8.75 5.73 33.10
N LEU A 82 -7.50 6.11 32.86
CA LEU A 82 -6.49 6.20 33.92
C LEU A 82 -6.85 7.28 34.95
N ASP A 83 -7.28 8.45 34.50
CA ASP A 83 -7.70 9.56 35.38
C ASP A 83 -8.88 9.16 36.29
N GLU A 84 -9.89 8.48 35.74
CA GLU A 84 -11.03 7.96 36.49
C GLU A 84 -10.60 6.93 37.55
N ARG A 85 -9.67 6.03 37.20
CA ARG A 85 -9.14 5.01 38.11
C ARG A 85 -8.33 5.63 39.24
N ILE A 86 -7.47 6.60 38.93
CA ILE A 86 -6.68 7.33 39.94
C ILE A 86 -7.61 8.09 40.86
N SER A 87 -8.54 8.87 40.32
CA SER A 87 -9.56 9.58 41.09
C SER A 87 -10.39 8.64 41.97
N GLY A 88 -10.70 7.44 41.47
CA GLY A 88 -11.37 6.40 42.25
C GLY A 88 -10.55 5.93 43.44
N LEU A 89 -9.26 5.65 43.22
CA LEU A 89 -8.33 5.24 44.27
C LEU A 89 -8.15 6.33 45.34
N GLU A 90 -7.95 7.58 44.93
CA GLU A 90 -7.80 8.72 45.85
C GLU A 90 -9.02 8.88 46.75
N ARG A 91 -10.24 8.84 46.17
CA ARG A 91 -11.48 8.88 46.95
C ARG A 91 -11.59 7.73 47.95
N HIS A 92 -11.17 6.52 47.57
CA HIS A 92 -11.17 5.38 48.48
C HIS A 92 -10.21 5.59 49.66
N PHE A 93 -9.02 6.13 49.43
CA PHE A 93 -8.06 6.43 50.51
C PHE A 93 -8.55 7.53 51.44
N ASP A 94 -9.17 8.58 50.90
CA ASP A 94 -9.72 9.68 51.70
C ASP A 94 -10.92 9.21 52.53
N SER A 95 -11.78 8.37 51.96
CA SER A 95 -12.90 7.75 52.67
C SER A 95 -12.43 6.85 53.81
N ASN A 96 -11.37 6.06 53.60
CA ASN A 96 -10.80 5.21 54.65
C ASN A 96 -10.20 6.03 55.80
N LYS A 97 -9.54 7.16 55.52
CA LYS A 97 -9.05 8.06 56.59
C LYS A 97 -10.20 8.68 57.39
N SER A 98 -11.33 8.97 56.76
CA SER A 98 -12.49 9.58 57.42
C SER A 98 -13.32 8.63 58.27
N GLY A 99 -13.16 7.31 58.10
CA GLY A 99 -13.92 6.27 58.83
C GLY A 99 -13.27 5.78 60.13
N GLU A 100 -12.08 6.27 60.50
CA GLU A 100 -11.34 5.86 61.71
C GLU A 100 -11.59 6.75 62.95
N PHE A 101 -12.66 7.56 62.98
CA PHE A 101 -13.04 8.41 64.13
C PHE A 101 -14.39 8.04 64.75
#